data_AF-A0A3Q9G3G7-F1
#
_entry.id   AF-A0A3Q9G3G7-F1
#
_cell.length_a   1.000
_cell.length_b   1.000
_cell.length_c   1.000
_cell.angle_alpha   90.00
_cell.angle_beta   90.00
_cell.angle_gamma   90.00
#
_symmetry.space_group_name_H-M   'P 1'
#
loop_
_entity.id
_entity.type
_entity.pdbx_description
1 polymer ?
#
loop_
_entity_poly.entity_id
_entity_poly.type
_entity_poly.pdbx_seq_one_letter_code
_entity_poly.pdbx_strand_id
1 'polypeptide(L)'
;MTRLFRLIVVLLSVVALAGCGGSGDGDEGFIKEYEDLNGMMTQRGTAFLEVEIPDDHVFSPASEDEARGLLDDGHGVIYFGFPSCPWCRNAVGPMDEAAKESGIEEIHYVNVSQIRDGQEGADYYAFLLEELGEFAPEYPTEEDPGARRILVPLVAAVVDGEVVGSHLGSAPSQTDPSVALSDSQREELIGLYTDLFSAVP
;
A
#
# COMPACT_ATOMS: atom_id res chain seq x y z
N MET A 1 -42.85 57.75 -24.64
CA MET A 1 -43.39 56.41 -24.93
C MET A 1 -42.27 55.61 -25.59
N THR A 2 -41.43 55.00 -24.73
CA THR A 2 -41.24 53.53 -24.57
C THR A 2 -40.30 52.97 -25.64
N ARG A 3 -38.98 52.98 -25.39
CA ARG A 3 -38.15 51.90 -24.77
C ARG A 3 -38.06 50.64 -25.63
N LEU A 4 -36.84 50.29 -26.07
CA LEU A 4 -36.21 48.97 -25.89
C LEU A 4 -34.76 49.04 -26.43
N PHE A 5 -33.81 49.46 -25.60
CA PHE A 5 -32.85 48.58 -24.89
C PHE A 5 -32.10 47.59 -25.81
N ARG A 6 -30.85 47.95 -26.13
CA ARG A 6 -29.84 47.06 -26.70
C ARG A 6 -29.49 46.02 -25.63
N LEU A 7 -29.81 44.75 -25.85
CA LEU A 7 -29.28 43.64 -25.07
C LEU A 7 -28.10 43.05 -25.84
N ILE A 8 -26.88 43.40 -25.44
CA ILE A 8 -25.68 42.64 -25.81
C ILE A 8 -25.50 41.63 -24.68
N VAL A 9 -25.85 40.37 -24.93
CA VAL A 9 -25.58 39.27 -24.02
C VAL A 9 -24.14 38.81 -24.29
N VAL A 10 -23.22 39.23 -23.45
CA VAL A 10 -21.88 38.62 -23.39
C VAL A 10 -22.05 37.33 -22.62
N LEU A 11 -22.10 36.20 -23.33
CA LEU A 11 -22.05 34.87 -22.75
C LEU A 11 -20.61 34.67 -22.23
N LEU A 12 -20.38 34.93 -20.94
CA LEU A 12 -19.17 34.50 -20.26
C LEU A 12 -19.29 32.99 -20.06
N SER A 13 -18.71 32.22 -20.98
CA SER A 13 -18.54 30.78 -20.81
C SER A 13 -17.56 30.53 -19.67
N VAL A 14 -18.10 30.35 -18.47
CA VAL A 14 -17.41 29.75 -17.34
C VAL A 14 -17.11 28.31 -17.74
N VAL A 15 -15.90 28.07 -18.22
CA VAL A 15 -15.35 26.71 -18.32
C VAL A 15 -15.13 26.28 -16.88
N ALA A 16 -16.09 25.51 -16.35
CA ALA A 16 -15.85 24.73 -15.16
C ALA A 16 -14.76 23.74 -15.52
N LEU A 17 -13.53 23.99 -15.04
CA LEU A 17 -12.54 22.95 -14.92
C LEU A 17 -13.11 21.95 -13.90
N ALA A 18 -13.84 20.97 -14.40
CA ALA A 18 -13.96 19.70 -13.71
C ALA A 18 -12.52 19.17 -13.65
N GLY A 19 -11.82 19.49 -12.57
CA GLY A 19 -10.64 18.75 -12.17
C GLY A 19 -11.08 17.30 -12.10
N CYS A 20 -10.53 16.48 -13.01
CA CYS A 20 -10.56 15.05 -12.84
C CYS A 20 -9.62 14.76 -11.66
N GLY A 21 -10.12 14.90 -10.44
CA GLY A 21 -9.62 14.13 -9.32
C GLY A 21 -10.06 12.70 -9.60
N GLY A 22 -9.16 11.90 -10.13
CA GLY A 22 -9.35 10.47 -10.28
C GLY A 22 -9.34 9.84 -8.90
N SER A 23 -10.48 9.87 -8.22
CA SER A 23 -10.75 9.09 -7.02
C SER A 23 -12.05 8.36 -7.33
N GLY A 24 -11.99 7.05 -7.53
CA GLY A 24 -13.21 6.26 -7.72
C GLY A 24 -13.08 5.15 -8.75
N ASP A 25 -12.31 4.13 -8.38
CA ASP A 25 -12.57 2.71 -8.72
C ASP A 25 -11.48 1.80 -8.10
N GLY A 26 -10.25 2.29 -7.89
CA GLY A 26 -9.16 1.54 -7.25
C GLY A 26 -9.28 1.43 -5.72
N ASP A 27 -9.83 2.46 -5.09
CA ASP A 27 -9.98 2.64 -3.63
C ASP A 27 -10.91 1.59 -3.01
N GLU A 28 -12.10 1.39 -3.59
CA GLU A 28 -13.06 0.37 -3.15
C GLU A 28 -12.49 -1.06 -3.28
N GLY A 29 -11.57 -1.29 -4.22
CA GLY A 29 -10.96 -2.58 -4.47
C GLY A 29 -10.13 -3.06 -3.28
N PHE A 30 -9.32 -2.16 -2.69
CA PHE A 30 -8.46 -2.47 -1.54
C PHE A 30 -9.27 -2.77 -0.28
N ILE A 31 -10.24 -1.91 0.06
CA ILE A 31 -11.14 -2.13 1.20
C ILE A 31 -11.82 -3.49 1.06
N LYS A 32 -12.42 -3.72 -0.12
CA LYS A 32 -13.18 -4.93 -0.40
C LYS A 32 -12.37 -6.20 -0.23
N GLU A 33 -11.14 -6.26 -0.75
CA GLU A 33 -10.34 -7.49 -0.66
C GLU A 33 -9.96 -7.86 0.79
N TYR A 34 -9.77 -6.88 1.66
CA TYR A 34 -9.48 -7.10 3.08
C TYR A 34 -10.75 -7.40 3.89
N GLU A 35 -11.79 -6.59 3.73
CA GLU A 35 -13.01 -6.67 4.54
C GLU A 35 -13.91 -7.83 4.14
N ASP A 36 -13.92 -8.28 2.87
CA ASP A 36 -14.67 -9.46 2.43
C ASP A 36 -14.23 -10.73 3.20
N LEU A 37 -13.00 -10.76 3.76
CA LEU A 37 -12.52 -11.88 4.57
C LEU A 37 -12.92 -11.79 6.05
N ASN A 38 -13.50 -10.68 6.52
CA ASN A 38 -13.93 -10.51 7.92
C ASN A 38 -14.92 -11.62 8.31
N GLY A 39 -14.65 -12.29 9.43
CA GLY A 39 -15.47 -13.40 9.94
C GLY A 39 -15.40 -14.71 9.13
N MET A 40 -14.69 -14.75 8.00
CA MET A 40 -14.44 -16.00 7.27
C MET A 40 -13.44 -16.89 8.02
N MET A 41 -13.49 -18.20 7.78
CA MET A 41 -12.57 -19.16 8.39
C MET A 41 -11.31 -19.33 7.55
N THR A 42 -10.16 -19.31 8.21
CA THR A 42 -8.88 -19.72 7.65
C THR A 42 -8.84 -21.23 7.42
N GLN A 43 -7.87 -21.69 6.64
CA GLN A 43 -7.62 -23.13 6.44
C GLN A 43 -7.28 -23.86 7.76
N ARG A 44 -6.87 -23.13 8.80
CA ARG A 44 -6.54 -23.67 10.13
C ARG A 44 -7.75 -23.73 11.06
N GLY A 45 -8.92 -23.31 10.62
CA GLY A 45 -10.17 -23.35 11.40
C GLY A 45 -10.33 -22.21 12.42
N THR A 46 -9.48 -21.19 12.36
CA THR A 46 -9.66 -19.92 13.08
C THR A 46 -10.30 -18.89 12.16
N ALA A 47 -11.03 -17.92 12.69
CA ALA A 47 -11.52 -16.80 11.88
C ALA A 47 -10.35 -15.89 11.44
N PHE A 48 -10.50 -15.20 10.30
CA PHE A 48 -9.64 -14.07 9.97
C PHE A 48 -9.85 -12.94 10.98
N LEU A 49 -8.75 -12.25 11.31
CA LEU A 49 -8.81 -11.03 12.10
C LEU A 49 -9.67 -10.00 11.37
N GLU A 50 -10.60 -9.36 12.06
CA GLU A 50 -11.40 -8.30 11.46
C GLU A 50 -10.54 -7.05 11.25
N VAL A 51 -10.67 -6.44 10.09
CA VAL A 51 -10.05 -5.15 9.74
C VAL A 51 -11.17 -4.24 9.27
N GLU A 52 -11.17 -3.01 9.74
CA GLU A 52 -12.05 -1.93 9.27
C GLU A 52 -11.15 -0.86 8.67
N ILE A 53 -11.30 -0.58 7.38
CA ILE A 53 -10.45 0.36 6.65
C ILE A 53 -11.29 1.61 6.36
N PRO A 54 -10.85 2.80 6.80
CA PRO A 54 -11.63 4.01 6.60
C PRO A 54 -11.66 4.40 5.12
N ASP A 55 -12.77 5.02 4.67
CA ASP A 55 -12.94 5.50 3.28
C ASP A 55 -11.87 6.53 2.85
N ASP A 56 -11.18 7.17 3.80
CA ASP A 56 -10.11 8.14 3.54
C ASP A 56 -8.71 7.53 3.66
N HIS A 57 -8.57 6.20 3.53
CA HIS A 57 -7.29 5.53 3.58
C HIS A 57 -6.34 5.95 2.46
N VAL A 58 -5.03 5.71 2.64
CA VAL A 58 -4.02 6.11 1.64
C VAL A 58 -3.56 4.98 0.71
N PHE A 59 -4.18 3.79 0.76
CA PHE A 59 -3.74 2.65 -0.06
C PHE A 59 -4.30 2.68 -1.48
N SER A 60 -3.42 2.63 -2.47
CA SER A 60 -3.77 2.49 -3.88
C SER A 60 -3.22 1.18 -4.43
N PRO A 61 -4.06 0.27 -4.97
CA PRO A 61 -3.56 -0.89 -5.69
C PRO A 61 -2.68 -0.46 -6.87
N ALA A 62 -1.43 -0.92 -6.90
CA ALA A 62 -0.48 -0.57 -7.93
C ALA A 62 -0.42 -1.67 -9.02
N SER A 63 -0.54 -1.24 -10.26
CA SER A 63 -0.19 -2.06 -11.42
C SER A 63 1.32 -2.26 -11.53
N GLU A 64 1.75 -3.21 -12.37
CA GLU A 64 3.17 -3.42 -12.68
C GLU A 64 3.83 -2.15 -13.23
N ASP A 65 3.15 -1.41 -14.12
CA ASP A 65 3.68 -0.18 -14.71
C ASP A 65 3.84 0.93 -13.68
N GLU A 66 2.89 1.09 -12.75
CA GLU A 66 2.98 2.09 -11.67
C GLU A 66 4.12 1.76 -10.69
N ALA A 67 4.22 0.49 -10.27
CA ALA A 67 5.31 0.06 -9.39
C ALA A 67 6.69 0.22 -10.07
N ARG A 68 6.78 -0.07 -11.37
CA ARG A 68 8.00 0.16 -12.16
C ARG A 68 8.35 1.63 -12.27
N GLY A 69 7.38 2.50 -12.54
CA GLY A 69 7.61 3.94 -12.61
C GLY A 69 8.12 4.50 -11.28
N LEU A 70 7.54 4.05 -10.16
CA LEU A 70 8.00 4.46 -8.83
C LEU A 70 9.46 4.04 -8.57
N LEU A 71 9.87 2.86 -9.06
CA LEU A 71 11.22 2.31 -8.92
C LEU A 71 12.18 2.72 -10.06
N ASP A 72 11.77 3.59 -10.99
CA ASP A 72 12.63 4.14 -12.05
C ASP A 72 13.15 5.53 -11.68
N ASP A 73 12.24 6.44 -11.30
CA ASP A 73 12.57 7.82 -10.93
C ASP A 73 11.66 8.45 -9.87
N GLY A 74 10.78 7.66 -9.25
CA GLY A 74 9.76 8.15 -8.33
C GLY A 74 10.20 8.29 -6.87
N HIS A 75 9.28 8.83 -6.06
CA HIS A 75 9.38 8.86 -4.61
C HIS A 75 8.05 8.40 -4.00
N GLY A 76 8.10 7.60 -2.94
CA GLY A 76 6.89 7.14 -2.30
C GLY A 76 7.10 5.91 -1.43
N VAL A 77 5.98 5.25 -1.13
CA VAL A 77 5.96 4.04 -0.30
C VAL A 77 5.31 2.91 -1.08
N ILE A 78 5.93 1.73 -1.04
CA ILE A 78 5.36 0.49 -1.56
C ILE A 78 5.04 -0.45 -0.40
N TYR A 79 3.81 -0.97 -0.38
CA TYR A 79 3.37 -2.01 0.52
C TYR A 79 3.19 -3.34 -0.23
N PHE A 80 4.02 -4.32 0.07
CA PHE A 80 3.87 -5.69 -0.40
C PHE A 80 3.07 -6.52 0.61
N GLY A 81 1.91 -7.02 0.19
CA GLY A 81 0.97 -7.70 1.07
C GLY A 81 -0.02 -8.60 0.34
N PHE A 82 -1.00 -9.12 1.10
CA PHE A 82 -2.23 -9.72 0.57
C PHE A 82 -3.25 -9.92 1.71
N PRO A 83 -4.56 -9.94 1.43
CA PRO A 83 -5.60 -9.80 2.45
C PRO A 83 -5.73 -11.01 3.39
N SER A 84 -5.32 -12.20 2.96
CA SER A 84 -5.36 -13.42 3.78
C SER A 84 -4.16 -13.60 4.72
N CYS A 85 -3.15 -12.72 4.62
CA CYS A 85 -1.97 -12.75 5.49
C CYS A 85 -2.31 -12.15 6.86
N PRO A 86 -2.24 -12.92 7.97
CA PRO A 86 -2.69 -12.43 9.28
C PRO A 86 -1.79 -11.31 9.84
N TRP A 87 -0.49 -11.32 9.52
CA TRP A 87 0.43 -10.22 9.85
C TRP A 87 0.08 -8.94 9.09
N CYS A 88 -0.29 -9.08 7.81
CA CYS A 88 -0.66 -7.99 6.92
C CYS A 88 -1.92 -7.28 7.43
N ARG A 89 -2.92 -8.05 7.85
CA ARG A 89 -4.17 -7.53 8.44
C ARG A 89 -3.94 -6.68 9.70
N ASN A 90 -2.97 -7.06 10.54
CA ASN A 90 -2.57 -6.25 11.70
C ASN A 90 -1.83 -4.95 11.31
N ALA A 91 -1.19 -4.91 10.14
CA ALA A 91 -0.35 -3.80 9.72
C ALA A 91 -1.12 -2.68 9.01
N VAL A 92 -2.24 -2.98 8.33
CA VAL A 92 -2.98 -2.00 7.50
C VAL A 92 -3.37 -0.74 8.29
N GLY A 93 -4.06 -0.89 9.41
CA GLY A 93 -4.51 0.26 10.22
C GLY A 93 -3.37 1.13 10.76
N PRO A 94 -2.36 0.55 11.45
CA PRO A 94 -1.18 1.28 11.89
C PRO A 94 -0.40 1.97 10.75
N MET A 95 -0.32 1.34 9.59
CA MET A 95 0.38 1.89 8.43
C MET A 95 -0.36 3.08 7.83
N ASP A 96 -1.70 3.03 7.73
CA ASP A 96 -2.53 4.16 7.29
C ASP A 96 -2.36 5.36 8.22
N GLU A 97 -2.40 5.14 9.54
CA GLU A 97 -2.21 6.20 10.53
C GLU A 97 -0.82 6.84 10.40
N ALA A 98 0.24 6.03 10.35
CA ALA A 98 1.60 6.53 10.22
C ALA A 98 1.82 7.31 8.91
N ALA A 99 1.20 6.87 7.81
CA ALA A 99 1.28 7.55 6.53
C ALA A 99 0.61 8.92 6.57
N LYS A 100 -0.62 9.00 7.10
CA LYS A 100 -1.35 10.26 7.30
C LYS A 100 -0.60 11.22 8.23
N GLU A 101 0.01 10.73 9.31
CA GLU A 101 0.84 11.53 10.21
C GLU A 101 2.12 12.06 9.55
N SER A 102 2.69 11.28 8.64
CA SER A 102 3.91 11.62 7.90
C SER A 102 3.66 12.45 6.64
N GLY A 103 2.40 12.71 6.29
CA GLY A 103 2.03 13.42 5.07
C GLY A 103 2.19 12.59 3.79
N ILE A 104 2.27 11.27 3.91
CA ILE A 104 2.23 10.35 2.76
C ILE A 104 0.78 10.26 2.29
N GLU A 105 0.52 10.81 1.10
CA GLU A 105 -0.82 10.85 0.51
C GLU A 105 -1.22 9.51 -0.13
N GLU A 106 -0.24 8.67 -0.48
CA GLU A 106 -0.46 7.42 -1.20
C GLU A 106 0.59 6.34 -0.84
N ILE A 107 0.09 5.13 -0.53
CA ILE A 107 0.88 3.90 -0.39
C ILE A 107 0.52 2.98 -1.55
N HIS A 108 1.52 2.67 -2.37
CA HIS A 108 1.39 1.79 -3.53
C HIS A 108 1.31 0.34 -3.06
N TYR A 109 0.12 -0.25 -3.11
CA TYR A 109 -0.14 -1.61 -2.66
C TYR A 109 0.09 -2.63 -3.78
N VAL A 110 1.05 -3.53 -3.56
CA VAL A 110 1.35 -4.64 -4.47
C VAL A 110 0.92 -5.97 -3.83
N ASN A 111 -0.14 -6.57 -4.36
CA ASN A 111 -0.60 -7.89 -3.92
C ASN A 111 0.32 -9.00 -4.47
N VAL A 112 1.22 -9.51 -3.63
CA VAL A 112 2.24 -10.48 -4.08
C VAL A 112 1.77 -11.94 -4.05
N SER A 113 0.51 -12.22 -3.72
CA SER A 113 0.02 -13.59 -3.51
C SER A 113 0.13 -14.49 -4.74
N GLN A 114 -0.02 -13.93 -5.95
CA GLN A 114 0.05 -14.70 -7.20
C GLN A 114 1.45 -14.76 -7.82
N ILE A 115 2.27 -13.74 -7.57
CA ILE A 115 3.60 -13.62 -8.22
C ILE A 115 4.74 -14.24 -7.39
N ARG A 116 4.59 -14.33 -6.07
CA ARG A 116 5.63 -14.83 -5.16
C ARG A 116 5.78 -16.35 -5.14
N ASP A 117 4.68 -17.06 -5.38
CA ASP A 117 4.59 -18.53 -5.26
C ASP A 117 4.58 -19.25 -6.61
N GLY A 118 4.84 -18.51 -7.70
CA GLY A 118 5.14 -19.06 -9.02
C GLY A 118 3.93 -19.67 -9.72
N GLN A 119 3.11 -18.83 -10.34
CA GLN A 119 2.14 -19.23 -11.38
C GLN A 119 2.06 -18.22 -12.52
N GLU A 120 2.18 -16.92 -12.23
CA GLU A 120 2.19 -15.80 -13.19
C GLU A 120 3.17 -14.71 -12.73
N GLY A 121 3.62 -13.82 -13.63
CA GLY A 121 4.39 -12.62 -13.24
C GLY A 121 5.83 -12.83 -12.78
N ALA A 122 6.51 -13.90 -13.22
CA ALA A 122 7.89 -14.21 -12.83
C ALA A 122 8.87 -13.06 -13.14
N ASP A 123 8.75 -12.43 -14.30
CA ASP A 123 9.62 -11.31 -14.72
C ASP A 123 9.40 -10.07 -13.83
N TYR A 124 8.16 -9.78 -13.47
CA TYR A 124 7.83 -8.69 -12.55
C TYR A 124 8.34 -8.97 -11.13
N TYR A 125 8.15 -10.19 -10.64
CA TYR A 125 8.66 -10.58 -9.32
C TYR A 125 10.20 -10.55 -9.26
N ALA A 126 10.88 -10.97 -10.32
CA ALA A 126 12.33 -10.88 -10.43
C ALA A 126 12.80 -9.42 -10.42
N PHE A 127 12.13 -8.55 -11.17
CA PHE A 127 12.39 -7.11 -11.15
C PHE A 127 12.22 -6.53 -9.73
N LEU A 128 11.11 -6.81 -9.04
CA LEU A 128 10.90 -6.32 -7.68
C LEU A 128 11.99 -6.76 -6.71
N LEU A 129 12.49 -8.01 -6.84
CA LEU A 129 13.60 -8.50 -6.02
C LEU A 129 14.93 -7.82 -6.35
N GLU A 130 15.18 -7.50 -7.61
CA GLU A 130 16.35 -6.75 -8.05
C GLU A 130 16.35 -5.35 -7.45
N GLU A 131 15.24 -4.61 -7.58
CA GLU A 131 15.09 -3.25 -7.04
C GLU A 131 15.09 -3.20 -5.51
N LEU A 132 14.46 -4.18 -4.85
CA LEU A 132 14.52 -4.29 -3.39
C LEU A 132 15.93 -4.60 -2.89
N GLY A 133 16.76 -5.30 -3.66
CA GLY A 133 18.15 -5.61 -3.31
C GLY A 133 18.30 -6.10 -1.87
N GLU A 134 19.01 -5.33 -1.05
CA GLU A 134 19.26 -5.71 0.35
C GLU A 134 18.07 -5.58 1.30
N PHE A 135 17.01 -4.88 0.88
CA PHE A 135 15.78 -4.65 1.64
C PHE A 135 14.78 -5.81 1.53
N ALA A 136 14.91 -6.67 0.52
CA ALA A 136 14.20 -7.94 0.49
C ALA A 136 14.88 -8.95 1.44
N PRO A 137 14.20 -9.56 2.41
CA PRO A 137 14.85 -10.44 3.38
C PRO A 137 15.50 -11.67 2.75
N GLU A 138 16.59 -12.12 3.35
CA GLU A 138 17.25 -13.38 3.00
C GLU A 138 16.29 -14.56 3.18
N TYR A 139 16.29 -15.45 2.19
CA TYR A 139 15.51 -16.67 2.14
C TYR A 139 16.36 -17.78 1.52
N PRO A 140 17.43 -18.21 2.20
CA PRO A 140 18.38 -19.17 1.66
C PRO A 140 17.67 -20.49 1.32
N THR A 141 18.02 -21.02 0.16
CA THR A 141 17.60 -22.35 -0.29
C THR A 141 18.81 -23.29 -0.33
N GLU A 142 18.57 -24.59 -0.51
CA GLU A 142 19.68 -25.54 -0.70
C GLU A 142 20.48 -25.25 -1.98
N GLU A 143 19.84 -24.67 -3.00
CA GLU A 143 20.42 -24.37 -4.31
C GLU A 143 21.09 -22.99 -4.36
N ASP A 144 20.55 -22.01 -3.63
CA ASP A 144 21.03 -20.64 -3.55
C ASP A 144 20.98 -20.13 -2.10
N PRO A 145 22.12 -20.12 -1.38
CA PRO A 145 22.23 -19.57 -0.03
C PRO A 145 22.08 -18.05 0.04
N GLY A 146 22.21 -17.34 -1.09
CA GLY A 146 22.04 -15.90 -1.19
C GLY A 146 20.63 -15.48 -1.63
N ALA A 147 19.74 -16.46 -1.86
CA ALA A 147 18.39 -16.19 -2.33
C ALA A 147 17.65 -15.25 -1.37
N ARG A 148 16.88 -14.32 -1.96
CA ARG A 148 16.01 -13.38 -1.25
C ARG A 148 14.57 -13.57 -1.67
N ARG A 149 13.64 -13.14 -0.83
CA ARG A 149 12.21 -13.31 -1.07
C ARG A 149 11.41 -12.15 -0.50
N ILE A 150 10.35 -11.74 -1.19
CA ILE A 150 9.40 -10.78 -0.64
C ILE A 150 8.52 -11.50 0.40
N LEU A 151 8.96 -11.47 1.66
CA LEU A 151 8.14 -11.84 2.80
C LEU A 151 7.18 -10.69 3.12
N VAL A 152 6.02 -10.97 3.73
CA VAL A 152 4.96 -9.96 3.92
C VAL A 152 4.46 -9.89 5.37
N PRO A 153 3.94 -8.73 5.82
CA PRO A 153 3.96 -7.45 5.12
C PRO A 153 5.38 -6.89 4.99
N LEU A 154 5.75 -6.38 3.82
CA LEU A 154 6.99 -5.64 3.62
C LEU A 154 6.62 -4.26 3.12
N VAL A 155 7.11 -3.23 3.79
CA VAL A 155 6.90 -1.84 3.41
C VAL A 155 8.25 -1.25 3.05
N ALA A 156 8.35 -0.62 1.89
CA ALA A 156 9.58 -0.02 1.37
C ALA A 156 9.38 1.47 1.10
N ALA A 157 10.35 2.28 1.50
CA ALA A 157 10.43 3.69 1.13
C ALA A 157 11.32 3.83 -0.10
N VAL A 158 10.85 4.57 -1.10
CA VAL A 158 11.52 4.78 -2.40
C VAL A 158 11.81 6.27 -2.57
N VAL A 159 13.04 6.59 -3.00
CA VAL A 159 13.50 7.96 -3.27
C VAL A 159 14.37 7.95 -4.52
N ASP A 160 14.02 8.78 -5.52
CA ASP A 160 14.71 8.84 -6.81
C ASP A 160 14.82 7.45 -7.48
N GLY A 161 13.76 6.65 -7.40
CA GLY A 161 13.71 5.27 -7.90
C GLY A 161 14.37 4.22 -7.00
N GLU A 162 15.18 4.62 -6.02
CA GLU A 162 15.92 3.69 -5.16
C GLU A 162 15.17 3.37 -3.86
N VAL A 163 15.14 2.10 -3.47
CA VAL A 163 14.68 1.72 -2.13
C VAL A 163 15.72 2.19 -1.11
N VAL A 164 15.31 3.05 -0.17
CA VAL A 164 16.19 3.63 0.85
C VAL A 164 15.98 3.03 2.25
N GLY A 165 14.92 2.25 2.42
CA GLY A 165 14.56 1.63 3.69
C GLY A 165 13.42 0.64 3.53
N SER A 166 13.32 -0.31 4.47
CA SER A 166 12.17 -1.20 4.53
C SER A 166 11.86 -1.66 5.95
N HIS A 167 10.59 -1.97 6.20
CA HIS A 167 10.12 -2.65 7.40
C HIS A 167 9.42 -3.96 7.06
N LEU A 168 9.88 -5.06 7.65
CA LEU A 168 9.30 -6.40 7.50
C LEU A 168 8.49 -6.77 8.74
N GLY A 169 7.26 -7.25 8.53
CA GLY A 169 6.38 -7.75 9.58
C GLY A 169 5.49 -6.66 10.17
N SER A 170 4.74 -7.02 11.21
CA SER A 170 3.99 -6.06 12.01
C SER A 170 4.88 -5.51 13.15
N ALA A 171 4.30 -5.18 14.30
CA ALA A 171 5.04 -4.85 15.52
C ALA A 171 6.04 -5.97 15.87
N PRO A 172 7.34 -5.67 16.07
CA PRO A 172 8.33 -6.66 16.47
C PRO A 172 7.96 -7.43 17.75
N SER A 173 7.21 -6.81 18.66
CA SER A 173 6.72 -7.48 19.86
C SER A 173 5.46 -8.34 19.67
N GLN A 174 4.86 -8.38 18.48
CA GLN A 174 3.76 -9.31 18.16
C GLN A 174 4.29 -10.73 17.98
N THR A 175 3.63 -11.69 18.64
CA THR A 175 3.99 -13.12 18.57
C THR A 175 2.89 -13.99 17.97
N ASP A 176 1.64 -13.54 18.01
CA ASP A 176 0.48 -14.22 17.43
C ASP A 176 -0.24 -13.29 16.45
N PRO A 177 -0.20 -13.56 15.14
CA PRO A 177 -0.84 -12.72 14.14
C PRO A 177 -2.36 -12.92 14.05
N SER A 178 -2.91 -13.91 14.76
CA SER A 178 -4.36 -14.11 14.85
C SER A 178 -5.05 -13.23 15.89
N VAL A 179 -4.26 -12.53 16.70
CA VAL A 179 -4.74 -11.60 17.74
C VAL A 179 -4.43 -10.17 17.30
N ALA A 180 -5.38 -9.26 17.53
CA ALA A 180 -5.19 -7.84 17.30
C ALA A 180 -4.00 -7.30 18.14
N LEU A 181 -3.29 -6.32 17.58
CA LEU A 181 -2.23 -5.64 18.32
C LEU A 181 -2.78 -4.98 19.60
N SER A 182 -2.00 -5.06 20.68
CA SER A 182 -2.23 -4.19 21.84
C SER A 182 -1.90 -2.74 21.51
N ASP A 183 -2.37 -1.80 22.33
CA ASP A 183 -2.06 -0.37 22.16
C ASP A 183 -0.55 -0.12 22.04
N SER A 184 0.25 -0.76 22.91
CA SER A 184 1.72 -0.64 22.86
C SER A 184 2.35 -1.21 21.59
N GLN A 185 1.81 -2.31 21.06
CA GLN A 185 2.29 -2.90 19.79
C GLN A 185 1.91 -2.02 18.61
N ARG A 186 0.72 -1.43 18.66
CA ARG A 186 0.25 -0.48 17.66
C ARG A 186 1.13 0.77 17.64
N GLU A 187 1.38 1.38 18.79
CA GLU A 187 2.30 2.52 18.93
C GLU A 187 3.72 2.19 18.45
N GLU A 188 4.24 1.00 18.79
CA GLU A 188 5.53 0.52 18.30
C GLU A 188 5.57 0.47 16.76
N LEU A 189 4.53 -0.12 16.14
CA LEU A 189 4.47 -0.27 14.69
C LEU A 189 4.29 1.06 13.96
N ILE A 190 3.45 1.96 14.49
CA ILE A 190 3.29 3.32 13.95
C ILE A 190 4.62 4.05 13.97
N GLY A 191 5.35 4.01 15.09
CA GLY A 191 6.67 4.64 15.19
C GLY A 191 7.65 4.14 14.14
N LEU A 192 7.70 2.83 13.91
CA LEU A 192 8.57 2.24 12.88
C LEU A 192 8.20 2.70 11.47
N TYR A 193 6.91 2.82 11.17
CA TYR A 193 6.45 3.33 9.88
C TYR A 193 6.71 4.82 9.73
N THR A 194 6.44 5.65 10.74
CA THR A 194 6.73 7.08 10.71
C THR A 194 8.22 7.35 10.51
N ASP A 195 9.09 6.59 11.19
CA ASP A 195 10.53 6.67 10.99
C ASP A 195 10.93 6.31 9.55
N LEU A 196 10.37 5.23 9.00
CA LEU A 196 10.59 4.81 7.61
C LEU A 196 10.11 5.88 6.61
N PHE A 197 8.91 6.42 6.80
CA PHE A 197 8.27 7.39 5.91
C PHE A 197 8.94 8.75 5.94
N SER A 198 9.66 9.09 7.02
CA SER A 198 10.45 10.33 7.11
C SER A 198 11.59 10.43 6.07
N ALA A 199 11.94 9.32 5.42
CA ALA A 199 12.91 9.30 4.33
C ALA A 199 12.32 9.80 2.99
N VAL A 200 11.00 9.81 2.83
CA VAL A 200 10.32 10.23 1.60
C VAL A 200 10.13 11.76 1.62
N PRO A 201 10.59 12.49 0.57
CA PRO A 201 10.61 13.95 0.53
C PRO A 201 9.26 14.63 0.27
#